data_AF-A0A401HZE4-F1
#
_entry.id   AF-A0A401HZE4-F1
#
_cell.length_a   1.000
_cell.length_b   1.000
_cell.length_c   1.000
_cell.angle_alpha   90.00
_cell.angle_beta   90.00
_cell.angle_gamma   90.00
#
_symmetry.space_group_name_H-M   'P 1'
#
loop_
_entity.id
_entity.type
_entity.pdbx_description
1 polymer ?
#
loop_
_entity_poly.entity_id
_entity_poly.type
_entity_poly.pdbx_seq_one_letter_code
_entity_poly.pdbx_strand_id
1 'polypeptide(L)'
;MGPLSPGMKWSAFFLSLLGVGLSFLFLFDNPYTDQAVSSSTIVIVVLMLLLPSGVMAVSIWLGLRVLMAISLIWLAPYSLYLSVASMPTIWNVFFLILLVQFVATLSLFNRNKSKSVPV
;
A
#
# COMPACT_ATOMS: atom_id res chain seq x y z
N MET A 1 -4.99 10.90 -21.52
CA MET A 1 -5.20 10.37 -20.16
C MET A 1 -4.66 11.37 -19.14
N GLY A 2 -5.36 11.68 -18.04
CA GLY A 2 -4.83 12.61 -17.03
C GLY A 2 -3.97 11.87 -16.01
N PRO A 3 -2.69 12.22 -15.81
CA PRO A 3 -1.89 11.67 -14.72
C PRO A 3 -2.51 12.02 -13.36
N LEU A 4 -2.16 11.29 -12.30
CA LEU A 4 -2.38 11.76 -10.93
C LEU A 4 -1.87 13.20 -10.79
N SER A 5 -2.48 14.01 -9.90
CA SER A 5 -1.84 15.28 -9.57
C SER A 5 -0.41 14.98 -9.07
N PRO A 6 0.60 15.78 -9.45
CA PRO A 6 1.99 15.50 -9.10
C PRO A 6 2.16 15.23 -7.60
N GLY A 7 1.55 16.05 -6.74
CA GLY A 7 1.59 15.86 -5.29
C GLY A 7 1.02 14.52 -4.82
N MET A 8 -0.10 14.06 -5.37
CA MET A 8 -0.71 12.79 -4.97
C MET A 8 0.05 11.57 -5.53
N LYS A 9 0.66 11.71 -6.72
CA LYS A 9 1.55 10.68 -7.27
C LYS A 9 2.76 10.47 -6.35
N TRP A 10 3.42 11.57 -5.98
CA TRP A 10 4.59 11.51 -5.11
C TRP A 10 4.25 11.00 -3.72
N SER A 11 3.17 11.48 -3.09
CA SER A 11 2.78 11.02 -1.76
C SER A 11 2.45 9.52 -1.74
N ALA A 12 1.65 9.05 -2.69
CA ALA A 12 1.30 7.64 -2.80
C ALA A 12 2.56 6.77 -3.05
N PHE A 13 3.47 7.22 -3.90
CA PHE A 13 4.72 6.51 -4.17
C PHE A 13 5.61 6.39 -2.94
N PHE A 14 5.86 7.51 -2.23
CA PHE A 14 6.69 7.49 -1.02
C PHE A 14 6.04 6.65 0.10
N LEU A 15 4.71 6.66 0.21
CA LEU A 15 3.99 5.81 1.17
C LEU A 15 4.07 4.32 0.80
N SER A 16 4.09 3.97 -0.49
CA SER A 16 4.37 2.59 -0.91
C SER A 16 5.78 2.15 -0.50
N LEU A 17 6.78 3.02 -0.70
CA LEU A 17 8.15 2.74 -0.26
C LEU A 17 8.25 2.62 1.26
N LEU A 18 7.53 3.46 1.99
CA LEU A 18 7.43 3.35 3.46
C LEU A 18 6.81 2.01 3.87
N GLY A 19 5.78 1.53 3.18
CA GLY A 19 5.19 0.20 3.42
C GLY A 19 6.18 -0.95 3.21
N VAL A 20 7.04 -0.84 2.18
CA VAL A 20 8.14 -1.78 1.97
C VAL A 20 9.13 -1.71 3.14
N GLY A 21 9.54 -0.50 3.54
CA GLY A 21 10.46 -0.30 4.67
C GLY A 21 9.91 -0.83 5.99
N LEU A 22 8.64 -0.58 6.30
CA LEU A 22 7.95 -1.14 7.46
C LEU A 22 7.88 -2.66 7.42
N SER A 23 7.70 -3.25 6.24
CA SER A 23 7.71 -4.71 6.09
C SER A 23 9.10 -5.29 6.40
N PHE A 24 10.17 -4.61 5.98
CA PHE A 24 11.54 -4.98 6.37
C PHE A 24 11.76 -4.83 7.88
N LEU A 25 11.33 -3.71 8.47
CA LEU A 25 11.41 -3.47 9.91
C LEU A 25 10.69 -4.60 10.69
N PHE A 26 9.50 -4.99 10.25
CA PHE A 26 8.73 -6.07 10.87
C PHE A 26 9.46 -7.42 10.85
N LEU A 27 10.22 -7.70 9.79
CA LEU A 27 10.89 -8.98 9.59
C LEU A 27 12.24 -9.08 10.30
N PHE A 28 13.01 -7.99 10.32
CA PHE A 28 14.41 -8.02 10.73
C PHE A 28 14.70 -7.27 12.02
N ASP A 29 13.89 -6.27 12.36
CA ASP A 29 14.15 -5.34 13.46
C ASP A 29 12.84 -4.96 14.16
N ASN A 30 12.09 -5.98 14.60
CA ASN A 30 10.80 -5.76 15.23
C ASN A 30 11.00 -5.22 16.67
N PRO A 31 10.69 -3.94 16.96
CA PRO A 31 10.99 -3.35 18.25
C PRO A 31 10.08 -3.85 19.38
N TYR A 32 9.06 -4.66 19.05
CA TYR A 32 8.08 -5.16 20.00
C TYR A 32 8.34 -6.61 20.44
N THR A 33 9.29 -7.31 19.82
CA THR A 33 9.64 -8.66 20.23
C THR A 33 11.07 -9.04 19.81
N ASP A 34 11.80 -9.63 20.75
CA ASP A 34 13.12 -10.24 20.49
C ASP A 34 13.02 -11.68 19.97
N GLN A 35 11.80 -12.17 19.74
CA GLN A 35 11.59 -13.52 19.22
C GLN A 35 11.87 -13.58 17.72
N ALA A 36 12.59 -14.62 17.31
CA ALA A 36 12.81 -14.88 15.89
C ALA A 36 11.48 -15.02 15.15
N VAL A 37 11.34 -14.30 14.03
CA VAL A 37 10.13 -14.33 13.20
C VAL A 37 9.96 -15.72 12.61
N SER A 38 8.79 -16.34 12.84
CA SER A 38 8.50 -17.67 12.30
C SER A 38 8.52 -17.68 10.77
N SER A 39 8.93 -18.80 10.15
CA SER A 39 8.96 -18.92 8.68
C SER A 39 7.60 -18.64 8.04
N SER A 40 6.51 -19.02 8.71
CA SER A 40 5.14 -18.72 8.26
C SER A 40 4.85 -17.22 8.24
N THR A 41 5.28 -16.50 9.28
CA THR A 41 5.13 -15.04 9.36
C THR A 41 5.94 -14.35 8.26
N ILE A 42 7.15 -14.82 7.98
CA ILE A 42 7.99 -14.28 6.89
C ILE A 42 7.25 -14.37 5.56
N VAL A 43 6.71 -15.55 5.23
CA VAL A 43 5.97 -15.77 3.97
C VAL A 43 4.76 -14.86 3.88
N ILE A 44 3.99 -14.73 4.97
CA ILE A 44 2.82 -13.85 5.02
C ILE A 44 3.21 -12.40 4.75
N VAL A 45 4.19 -11.86 5.47
CA VAL A 45 4.61 -10.46 5.34
C VAL A 45 5.17 -10.18 3.95
N VAL A 46 5.97 -11.10 3.40
CA VAL A 46 6.53 -10.95 2.05
C VAL A 46 5.41 -10.94 1.01
N LEU A 47 4.50 -11.92 1.04
CA LEU A 47 3.47 -12.07 0.01
C LEU A 47 2.33 -11.07 0.13
N MET A 48 2.00 -10.61 1.34
CA MET A 48 0.78 -9.84 1.60
C MET A 48 1.02 -8.38 1.95
N LEU A 49 2.26 -7.99 2.29
CA LEU A 49 2.61 -6.61 2.59
C LEU A 49 3.71 -6.11 1.65
N LEU A 50 4.86 -6.77 1.62
CA LEU A 50 6.03 -6.30 0.88
C LEU A 50 5.80 -6.34 -0.63
N LEU A 51 5.36 -7.47 -1.16
CA LEU A 51 5.10 -7.66 -2.58
C LEU A 51 4.01 -6.71 -3.11
N PRO A 52 2.78 -6.66 -2.55
CA PRO A 52 1.76 -5.74 -3.03
C PRO A 52 2.14 -4.26 -2.83
N SER A 53 2.92 -3.91 -1.80
CA SER A 53 3.44 -2.53 -1.64
C SER A 53 4.45 -2.17 -2.73
N GLY A 54 5.33 -3.09 -3.10
CA GLY A 54 6.26 -2.93 -4.22
C GLY A 54 5.53 -2.81 -5.56
N VAL A 55 4.55 -3.70 -5.81
CA VAL A 55 3.72 -3.63 -7.02
C VAL A 55 2.96 -2.32 -7.07
N MET A 56 2.41 -1.82 -5.95
CA MET A 56 1.75 -0.52 -5.88
C MET A 56 2.71 0.62 -6.29
N ALA A 57 3.93 0.66 -5.78
CA ALA A 57 4.93 1.67 -6.13
C ALA A 57 5.21 1.71 -7.64
N VAL A 58 5.43 0.53 -8.24
CA VAL A 58 5.65 0.38 -9.69
C VAL A 58 4.40 0.79 -10.48
N SER A 59 3.22 0.41 -10.01
CA SER A 59 1.94 0.74 -10.64
C SER A 59 1.70 2.25 -10.68
N ILE A 60 2.01 2.97 -9.59
CA ILE A 60 1.93 4.42 -9.51
C ILE A 60 2.91 5.07 -10.48
N TRP A 61 4.14 4.54 -10.54
CA TRP A 61 5.18 5.06 -11.42
C TRP A 61 4.75 4.98 -12.89
N LEU A 62 4.26 3.82 -13.30
CA LEU A 62 3.79 3.50 -14.66
C LEU A 62 2.37 4.01 -14.95
N GLY A 63 1.62 4.46 -13.95
CA GLY A 63 0.24 4.93 -14.10
C GLY A 63 -0.78 3.82 -14.41
N LEU A 64 -0.49 2.56 -14.04
CA LEU A 64 -1.29 1.39 -14.35
C LEU A 64 -2.45 1.20 -13.36
N ARG A 65 -3.61 1.75 -13.70
CA ARG A 65 -4.81 1.78 -12.82
C ARG A 65 -5.28 0.41 -12.34
N VAL A 66 -5.32 -0.57 -13.25
CA VAL A 66 -5.75 -1.93 -12.93
C VAL A 66 -4.79 -2.56 -11.92
N LEU A 67 -3.49 -2.36 -12.12
CA LEU A 67 -2.46 -2.89 -11.23
C LEU A 67 -2.47 -2.21 -9.86
N MET A 68 -2.76 -0.90 -9.80
CA MET A 68 -3.01 -0.19 -8.54
C MET A 68 -4.20 -0.78 -7.79
N ALA A 69 -5.33 -1.02 -8.48
CA ALA A 69 -6.53 -1.60 -7.86
C ALA A 69 -6.29 -3.02 -7.33
N ILE A 70 -5.60 -3.86 -8.11
CA ILE A 70 -5.22 -5.23 -7.69
C ILE A 70 -4.34 -5.16 -6.44
N SER A 71 -3.30 -4.31 -6.47
CA SER A 71 -2.37 -4.16 -5.34
C SER A 71 -3.08 -3.65 -4.09
N LEU A 72 -4.05 -2.76 -4.24
CA LEU A 72 -4.84 -2.22 -3.13
C LEU A 72 -5.71 -3.29 -2.48
N ILE A 73 -6.44 -4.07 -3.28
CA ILE A 73 -7.29 -5.17 -2.78
C ILE A 73 -6.43 -6.23 -2.10
N TRP A 74 -5.26 -6.52 -2.66
CA TRP A 74 -4.31 -7.47 -2.08
C TRP A 74 -3.75 -6.97 -0.73
N LEU A 75 -3.38 -5.70 -0.64
CA LEU A 75 -2.80 -5.10 0.57
C LEU A 75 -3.83 -4.92 1.71
N ALA A 76 -5.11 -4.76 1.36
CA ALA A 76 -6.19 -4.40 2.29
C ALA A 76 -6.38 -5.35 3.49
N PRO A 77 -6.55 -6.68 3.33
CA PRO A 77 -6.88 -7.57 4.46
C PRO A 77 -5.81 -7.52 5.56
N TYR A 78 -4.53 -7.54 5.19
CA TYR A 78 -3.44 -7.57 6.16
C TYR A 78 -3.14 -6.20 6.76
N SER A 79 -3.27 -5.12 5.98
CA SER A 79 -3.11 -3.76 6.51
C SER A 79 -4.21 -3.42 7.51
N LEU A 80 -5.45 -3.88 7.26
CA LEU A 80 -6.56 -3.76 8.21
C LEU A 80 -6.34 -4.63 9.44
N TYR A 81 -5.91 -5.88 9.26
CA TYR A 81 -5.59 -6.78 10.37
C TYR A 81 -4.54 -6.16 11.31
N LEU A 82 -3.40 -5.70 10.77
CA LEU A 82 -2.35 -5.07 11.56
C LEU A 82 -2.81 -3.80 12.29
N SER A 83 -3.76 -3.07 11.72
CA SER A 83 -4.31 -1.86 12.34
C SER A 83 -5.29 -2.12 13.49
N VAL A 84 -5.98 -3.26 13.49
CA VAL A 84 -7.05 -3.58 14.45
C VAL A 84 -6.54 -4.52 15.54
N ALA A 85 -5.73 -5.51 15.16
CA ALA A 85 -5.22 -6.53 16.07
C ALA A 85 -4.11 -6.01 17.01
N SER A 86 -3.44 -4.92 16.63
CA SER A 86 -2.37 -4.32 17.41
C SER A 86 -2.91 -3.13 18.21
N MET A 87 -2.56 -2.99 19.49
CA MET A 87 -2.62 -1.70 20.20
C MET A 87 -1.94 -0.60 19.35
N PRO A 88 -2.22 0.72 19.55
CA PRO A 88 -1.62 1.77 18.73
C PRO A 88 -0.09 1.65 18.72
N THR A 89 0.41 1.15 17.60
CA THR A 89 1.80 0.78 17.34
C THR A 89 2.21 1.35 16.00
N ILE A 90 3.49 1.27 15.66
CA ILE A 90 4.00 1.71 14.35
C ILE A 90 3.31 0.98 13.18
N TRP A 91 2.69 -0.18 13.43
CA TRP A 91 1.99 -0.97 12.41
C TRP A 91 0.68 -0.33 11.94
N ASN A 92 0.11 0.61 12.70
CA ASN A 92 -1.05 1.39 12.25
C ASN A 92 -0.72 2.30 11.05
N VAL A 93 0.56 2.52 10.77
CA VAL A 93 1.00 3.23 9.56
C VAL A 93 0.57 2.47 8.30
N PHE A 94 0.44 1.13 8.32
CA PHE A 94 -0.11 0.37 7.18
C PHE A 94 -1.54 0.77 6.84
N PHE A 95 -2.35 1.15 7.84
CA PHE A 95 -3.69 1.67 7.60
C PHE A 95 -3.69 3.03 6.93
N LEU A 96 -2.80 3.94 7.38
CA LEU A 96 -2.63 5.25 6.73
C LEU A 96 -2.17 5.10 5.29
N ILE A 97 -1.22 4.19 5.04
CA ILE A 97 -0.78 3.84 3.68
C ILE A 97 -2.01 3.38 2.89
N LEU A 98 -2.78 2.40 3.39
CA LEU A 98 -3.96 1.88 2.71
C LEU A 98 -4.96 2.98 2.34
N LEU A 99 -5.26 3.91 3.25
CA LEU A 99 -6.18 5.02 3.01
C LEU A 99 -5.69 5.96 1.90
N VAL A 100 -4.42 6.35 1.92
CA VAL A 100 -3.87 7.24 0.88
C VAL A 100 -3.83 6.52 -0.47
N GLN A 101 -3.46 5.24 -0.50
CA GLN A 101 -3.50 4.44 -1.72
C GLN A 101 -4.91 4.28 -2.27
N PHE A 102 -5.90 4.15 -1.39
CA PHE A 102 -7.31 4.10 -1.76
C PHE A 102 -7.76 5.41 -2.43
N VAL A 103 -7.45 6.56 -1.82
CA VAL A 103 -7.77 7.88 -2.39
C VAL A 103 -7.05 8.08 -3.73
N ALA A 104 -5.76 7.73 -3.82
CA ALA A 104 -4.99 7.84 -5.06
C ALA A 104 -5.61 6.98 -6.17
N THR A 105 -5.99 5.74 -5.87
CA THR A 105 -6.63 4.83 -6.82
C THR A 105 -8.00 5.38 -7.27
N LEU A 106 -8.87 5.79 -6.34
CA LEU A 106 -10.18 6.38 -6.67
C LEU A 106 -10.06 7.64 -7.52
N SER A 107 -9.09 8.51 -7.24
CA SER A 107 -8.89 9.74 -7.99
C SER A 107 -8.57 9.47 -9.47
N LEU A 108 -7.86 8.37 -9.77
CA LEU A 108 -7.58 7.93 -11.13
C LEU A 108 -8.82 7.36 -11.83
N PHE A 109 -9.67 6.63 -11.11
CA PHE A 109 -10.93 6.10 -11.64
C PHE A 109 -11.94 7.22 -11.93
N ASN A 110 -12.12 8.17 -11.02
CA ASN A 110 -13.06 9.28 -11.18
C ASN A 110 -12.71 10.19 -12.36
N ARG A 111 -11.42 10.42 -12.62
CA ARG A 111 -10.95 11.15 -13.81
C ARG A 111 -11.24 10.45 -15.14
N ASN A 112 -11.51 9.13 -15.12
CA ASN A 112 -11.86 8.40 -16.32
C ASN A 112 -13.31 8.66 -16.74
N LYS A 113 -14.24 8.67 -15.78
CA LYS A 113 -15.67 8.92 -16.03
C LYS A 113 -15.94 10.32 -16.60
N SER A 114 -15.17 11.33 -16.17
CA SER A 114 -15.30 12.69 -16.67
C SER A 114 -14.87 12.87 -18.14
N LYS A 115 -14.09 11.93 -18.71
CA LYS A 115 -13.63 12.00 -20.11
C LYS A 115 -14.44 11.14 -21.07
N SER A 116 -15.35 10.30 -20.56
CA SER A 116 -16.23 9.45 -21.36
C SER A 116 -17.60 10.09 -21.65
N VAL A 117 -17.85 11.31 -21.16
CA VAL A 117 -19.03 12.11 -21.53
C VAL A 117 -18.54 13.20 -22.50
N PRO A 118 -18.64 12.99 -23.82
CA PRO A 118 -18.57 14.10 -24.76
C PRO A 118 -19.84 14.95 -24.57
N VAL A 119 -19.66 16.22 -24.24
CA VAL A 119 -20.71 17.24 -24.35
C VAL A 119 -20.66 17.78 -25.77
#